data_AF-A0A397EK08-F1
#
_entry.id   AF-A0A397EK08-F1
#
_cell.length_a   1.000
_cell.length_b   1.000
_cell.length_c   1.000
_cell.angle_alpha   90.00
_cell.angle_beta   90.00
_cell.angle_gamma   90.00
#
_symmetry.space_group_name_H-M   'P 1'
#
loop_
_entity.id
_entity.type
_entity.pdbx_description
1 polymer ?
#
loop_
_entity_poly.entity_id
_entity_poly.type
_entity_poly.pdbx_seq_one_letter_code
_entity_poly.pdbx_strand_id
1 'polypeptide(L)'
;MASTTTPGRKAHIHDSSKYEYSSSGTRQEGDISIWIGTWNLGAADPFSDSRGLMDDADTSRMVRHLVPVGYDLYVLGVQEGVNENVYFAIQAYLNRNPQLLRYQRKELRNDKVVLPNKQAPTDAVFDAVRGRGDGAFMGTKFTGMAVFCGDHVAADVQVLRAGLHKFNIASGSKGGVAVALKIKHSTLCLINCHLDARNDTYRRDQIRLLNTNLGKVMGHPYFDLTQQFHHVVWMGDLNYRIVKMDATEVCRLLTEDRIEELHDRGDGLLNDRKQGIFEGFKEPDKFHNFYPTYKKFPLRGHVDMDDPRWPERVYRVLYKEPFYKGNVDGTILYRCI
;
A
#
# COMPACT_ATOMS: atom_id res chain seq x y z
N MET A 1 -49.12 -0.83 -31.41
CA MET A 1 -48.55 -1.28 -30.12
C MET A 1 -47.05 -1.42 -30.33
N ALA A 2 -46.24 -0.52 -29.78
CA ALA A 2 -44.78 -0.59 -29.90
C ALA A 2 -44.25 -1.50 -28.78
N SER A 3 -43.55 -2.57 -29.14
CA SER A 3 -42.89 -3.47 -28.19
C SER A 3 -41.61 -2.85 -27.69
N THR A 4 -41.54 -2.52 -26.40
CA THR A 4 -40.31 -2.13 -25.71
C THR A 4 -39.50 -3.39 -25.41
N THR A 5 -38.44 -3.63 -26.17
CA THR A 5 -37.40 -4.63 -25.87
C THR A 5 -36.50 -4.11 -24.75
N THR A 6 -36.57 -4.73 -23.59
CA THR A 6 -35.64 -4.54 -22.47
C THR A 6 -34.24 -5.04 -22.89
N PRO A 7 -33.14 -4.28 -22.68
CA PRO A 7 -31.80 -4.79 -22.94
C PRO A 7 -31.48 -5.92 -21.96
N GLY A 8 -31.13 -7.09 -22.49
CA GLY A 8 -30.73 -8.24 -21.69
C GLY A 8 -29.49 -7.95 -20.85
N ARG A 9 -29.56 -8.23 -19.55
CA ARG A 9 -28.41 -8.28 -18.64
C ARG A 9 -27.39 -9.27 -19.19
N LYS A 10 -26.15 -8.83 -19.42
CA LYS A 10 -25.01 -9.75 -19.63
C LYS A 10 -24.87 -10.61 -18.37
N ALA A 11 -24.89 -11.93 -18.52
CA ALA A 11 -24.61 -12.84 -17.43
C ALA A 11 -23.19 -12.56 -16.91
N HIS A 12 -23.03 -12.44 -15.58
CA HIS A 12 -21.72 -12.43 -14.94
C HIS A 12 -21.08 -13.81 -15.09
N ILE A 13 -20.41 -14.03 -16.23
CA ILE A 13 -19.54 -15.18 -16.40
C ILE A 13 -18.40 -15.00 -15.39
N HIS A 14 -18.25 -15.96 -14.49
CA HIS A 14 -17.18 -16.04 -13.52
C HIS A 14 -15.89 -16.41 -14.28
N ASP A 15 -15.34 -15.44 -14.99
CA ASP A 15 -14.11 -15.61 -15.76
C ASP A 15 -12.91 -15.64 -14.81
N SER A 16 -12.17 -16.74 -14.80
CA SER A 16 -10.93 -16.91 -14.03
C SER A 16 -9.77 -16.08 -14.57
N SER A 17 -9.89 -15.51 -15.77
CA SER A 17 -8.93 -14.53 -16.33
C SER A 17 -8.83 -13.24 -15.50
N LYS A 18 -9.81 -12.99 -14.61
CA LYS A 18 -9.88 -11.80 -13.74
C LYS A 18 -8.76 -11.68 -12.70
N TYR A 19 -7.92 -12.70 -12.58
CA TYR A 19 -6.72 -12.72 -11.74
C TYR A 19 -5.42 -12.88 -12.56
N GLU A 20 -5.51 -12.83 -13.89
CA GLU A 20 -4.31 -12.80 -14.73
C GLU A 20 -3.63 -11.45 -14.59
N TYR A 21 -2.52 -11.45 -13.86
CA TYR A 21 -1.59 -10.36 -13.84
C TYR A 21 -1.07 -10.15 -15.27
N SER A 22 -1.35 -8.98 -15.85
CA SER A 22 -0.73 -8.57 -17.12
C SER A 22 0.79 -8.67 -16.98
N SER A 23 1.38 -9.65 -17.64
CA SER A 23 2.82 -9.83 -17.74
C SER A 23 3.40 -8.85 -18.78
N SER A 24 3.07 -7.56 -18.67
CA SER A 24 3.57 -6.54 -19.61
C SER A 24 5.06 -6.25 -19.43
N GLY A 25 5.74 -6.91 -18.47
CA GLY A 25 7.19 -7.03 -18.42
C GLY A 25 7.61 -8.43 -18.88
N THR A 26 8.33 -8.52 -19.99
CA THR A 26 9.01 -9.76 -20.38
C THR A 26 10.11 -10.03 -19.35
N ARG A 27 9.83 -10.84 -18.33
CA ARG A 27 10.82 -11.27 -17.33
C ARG A 27 11.98 -11.92 -18.09
N GLN A 28 13.14 -11.27 -18.10
CA GLN A 28 14.34 -11.84 -18.67
C GLN A 28 15.05 -12.71 -17.63
N GLU A 29 15.86 -13.65 -18.12
CA GLU A 29 16.70 -14.45 -17.24
C GLU A 29 17.65 -13.53 -16.48
N GLY A 30 17.60 -13.61 -15.14
CA GLY A 30 18.36 -12.71 -14.26
C GLY A 30 17.60 -11.47 -13.79
N ASP A 31 16.38 -11.18 -14.25
CA ASP A 31 15.59 -10.11 -13.66
C ASP A 31 15.15 -10.46 -12.24
N ILE A 32 15.17 -9.46 -11.35
CA ILE A 32 14.65 -9.58 -9.97
C ILE A 32 13.23 -9.03 -9.94
N SER A 33 12.29 -9.90 -9.62
CA SER A 33 10.87 -9.58 -9.52
C SER A 33 10.50 -9.10 -8.11
N ILE A 34 9.68 -8.06 -8.02
CA ILE A 34 9.29 -7.43 -6.76
C ILE A 34 7.77 -7.33 -6.68
N TRP A 35 7.19 -7.90 -5.63
CA TRP A 35 5.82 -7.61 -5.24
C TRP A 35 5.79 -6.47 -4.21
N ILE A 36 4.88 -5.52 -4.40
CA ILE A 36 4.72 -4.37 -3.51
C ILE A 36 3.25 -4.29 -3.10
N GLY A 37 3.00 -4.26 -1.80
CA GLY A 37 1.66 -4.11 -1.23
C GLY A 37 1.64 -3.07 -0.13
N THR A 38 0.47 -2.45 0.06
CA THR A 38 0.22 -1.54 1.17
C THR A 38 -1.12 -1.86 1.81
N TRP A 39 -1.18 -1.84 3.14
CA TRP A 39 -2.38 -2.20 3.88
C TRP A 39 -2.56 -1.35 5.15
N ASN A 40 -3.61 -0.54 5.18
CA ASN A 40 -4.08 0.08 6.41
C ASN A 40 -4.88 -0.96 7.23
N LEU A 41 -4.38 -1.33 8.40
CA LEU A 41 -4.97 -2.35 9.28
C LEU A 41 -6.11 -1.82 10.15
N GLY A 42 -6.41 -0.52 10.09
CA GLY A 42 -7.53 0.08 10.81
C GLY A 42 -7.45 -0.08 12.33
N ALA A 43 -6.23 -0.13 12.88
CA ALA A 43 -5.97 -0.37 14.31
C ALA A 43 -6.50 -1.70 14.85
N ALA A 44 -6.58 -2.72 14.00
CA ALA A 44 -6.90 -4.08 14.35
C ALA A 44 -5.72 -5.02 14.04
N ASP A 45 -5.69 -6.17 14.72
CA ASP A 45 -4.84 -7.29 14.35
C ASP A 45 -5.70 -8.35 13.63
N PRO A 46 -5.60 -8.47 12.30
CA PRO A 46 -6.37 -9.46 11.55
C PRO A 46 -5.88 -10.90 11.78
N PHE A 47 -4.72 -11.09 12.42
CA PHE A 47 -4.11 -12.39 12.68
C PHE A 47 -4.20 -12.80 14.16
N SER A 48 -4.97 -12.08 14.97
CA SER A 48 -5.32 -12.50 16.33
C SER A 48 -6.66 -13.22 16.36
N ASP A 49 -6.74 -14.36 17.06
CA ASP A 49 -7.98 -15.07 17.39
C ASP A 49 -8.25 -15.03 18.91
N SER A 50 -9.36 -15.65 19.37
CA SER A 50 -9.71 -15.71 20.79
C SER A 50 -8.70 -16.49 21.66
N ARG A 51 -7.72 -17.18 21.05
CA ARG A 51 -6.66 -17.96 21.69
C ARG A 51 -5.28 -17.31 21.58
N GLY A 52 -5.16 -16.14 20.93
CA GLY A 52 -3.90 -15.43 20.74
C GLY A 52 -3.57 -15.25 19.26
N LEU A 53 -2.43 -15.81 18.82
CA LEU A 53 -2.05 -15.82 17.40
C LEU A 53 -2.84 -16.90 16.66
N MET A 54 -3.45 -16.53 15.53
CA MET A 54 -4.08 -17.46 14.61
C MET A 54 -3.08 -18.53 14.16
N ASP A 55 -3.54 -19.77 13.99
CA ASP A 55 -2.67 -20.82 13.49
C ASP A 55 -2.19 -20.53 12.06
N ASP A 56 -1.09 -21.17 11.68
CA ASP A 56 -0.47 -20.91 10.39
C ASP A 56 -1.35 -21.31 9.19
N ALA A 57 -2.27 -22.26 9.34
CA ALA A 57 -3.11 -22.74 8.25
C ALA A 57 -4.19 -21.71 7.92
N ASP A 58 -4.86 -21.18 8.93
CA ASP A 58 -5.85 -20.11 8.79
C ASP A 58 -5.19 -18.80 8.37
N THR A 59 -4.01 -18.49 8.94
CA THR A 59 -3.19 -17.35 8.50
C THR A 59 -2.85 -17.46 7.01
N SER A 60 -2.39 -18.63 6.56
CA SER A 60 -2.06 -18.86 5.14
C SER A 60 -3.29 -18.72 4.24
N ARG A 61 -4.47 -19.15 4.70
CA ARG A 61 -5.74 -18.99 3.95
C ARG A 61 -6.13 -17.53 3.79
N MET A 62 -5.85 -16.68 4.78
CA MET A 62 -6.10 -15.24 4.69
C MET A 62 -5.08 -14.56 3.76
N VAL A 63 -3.79 -14.85 3.95
CA VAL A 63 -2.71 -14.19 3.22
C VAL A 63 -2.69 -14.56 1.74
N ARG A 64 -3.04 -15.81 1.37
CA ARG A 64 -2.97 -16.28 -0.04
C ARG A 64 -3.81 -15.48 -1.03
N HIS A 65 -4.86 -14.82 -0.56
CA HIS A 65 -5.73 -13.99 -1.40
C HIS A 65 -5.19 -12.56 -1.57
N LEU A 66 -4.21 -12.17 -0.76
CA LEU A 66 -3.62 -10.83 -0.74
C LEU A 66 -2.21 -10.81 -1.31
N VAL A 67 -1.42 -11.87 -1.05
CA VAL A 67 -0.02 -11.96 -1.42
C VAL A 67 0.17 -13.12 -2.41
N PRO A 68 0.42 -12.83 -3.70
CA PRO A 68 0.77 -13.85 -4.68
C PRO A 68 2.12 -14.48 -4.34
N VAL A 69 2.41 -15.67 -4.89
CA VAL A 69 3.71 -16.33 -4.76
C VAL A 69 4.52 -16.23 -6.06
N GLY A 70 5.83 -16.49 -6.00
CA GLY A 70 6.70 -16.54 -7.17
C GLY A 70 7.55 -15.29 -7.45
N TYR A 71 7.48 -14.27 -6.59
CA TYR A 71 8.36 -13.10 -6.65
C TYR A 71 9.65 -13.30 -5.83
N ASP A 72 10.72 -12.60 -6.21
CA ASP A 72 12.02 -12.69 -5.55
C ASP A 72 12.10 -11.82 -4.29
N LEU A 73 11.40 -10.67 -4.32
CA LEU A 73 11.27 -9.71 -3.24
C LEU A 73 9.79 -9.42 -2.95
N TYR A 74 9.45 -9.25 -1.68
CA TYR A 74 8.15 -8.77 -1.24
C TYR A 74 8.32 -7.56 -0.34
N VAL A 75 7.64 -6.47 -0.65
CA VAL A 75 7.64 -5.25 0.15
C VAL A 75 6.22 -4.97 0.62
N LEU A 76 6.04 -4.87 1.93
CA LEU A 76 4.74 -4.55 2.52
C LEU A 76 4.82 -3.28 3.35
N GLY A 77 4.07 -2.25 2.95
CA GLY A 77 3.77 -1.09 3.76
C GLY A 77 2.52 -1.32 4.63
N VAL A 78 2.58 -0.97 5.90
CA VAL A 78 1.44 -1.05 6.81
C VAL A 78 1.16 0.31 7.43
N GLN A 79 -0.12 0.67 7.56
CA GLN A 79 -0.57 1.84 8.30
C GLN A 79 -1.56 1.41 9.40
N GLU A 80 -1.62 2.18 10.48
CA GLU A 80 -2.44 1.87 11.66
C GLU A 80 -2.22 0.46 12.22
N GLY A 81 -1.01 -0.09 12.09
CA GLY A 81 -0.68 -1.37 12.71
C GLY A 81 -0.61 -1.26 14.23
N VAL A 82 -1.08 -2.27 14.94
CA VAL A 82 -1.02 -2.36 16.42
C VAL A 82 0.08 -3.30 16.91
N ASN A 83 0.49 -4.26 16.07
CA ASN A 83 1.60 -5.18 16.29
C ASN A 83 2.18 -5.66 14.94
N GLU A 84 3.22 -6.47 14.98
CA GLU A 84 3.92 -6.95 13.78
C GLU A 84 3.44 -8.33 13.27
N ASN A 85 2.31 -8.84 13.78
CA ASN A 85 1.80 -10.16 13.43
C ASN A 85 1.54 -10.30 11.93
N VAL A 86 1.16 -9.21 11.24
CA VAL A 86 1.05 -9.17 9.77
C VAL A 86 2.35 -9.54 9.06
N TYR A 87 3.51 -9.09 9.57
CA TYR A 87 4.79 -9.40 8.94
C TYR A 87 5.21 -10.85 9.21
N PHE A 88 4.96 -11.36 10.42
CA PHE A 88 5.21 -12.77 10.74
C PHE A 88 4.32 -13.71 9.93
N ALA A 89 3.02 -13.38 9.82
CA ALA A 89 2.05 -14.10 9.01
C ALA A 89 2.48 -14.21 7.54
N ILE A 90 2.90 -13.09 6.95
CA ILE A 90 3.37 -13.07 5.56
C ILE A 90 4.67 -13.86 5.41
N GLN A 91 5.63 -13.71 6.32
CA GLN A 91 6.86 -14.50 6.24
C GLN A 91 6.61 -16.01 6.37
N ALA A 92 5.72 -16.42 7.27
CA ALA A 92 5.33 -17.82 7.44
C ALA A 92 4.64 -18.36 6.18
N TYR A 93 3.71 -17.59 5.60
CA TYR A 93 3.07 -17.93 4.33
C TYR A 93 4.08 -18.06 3.18
N LEU A 94 4.98 -17.09 3.02
CA LEU A 94 5.99 -17.12 1.97
C LEU A 94 6.92 -18.33 2.10
N ASN A 95 7.29 -18.73 3.32
CA ASN A 95 8.14 -19.91 3.55
C ASN A 95 7.42 -21.26 3.37
N ARG A 96 6.12 -21.26 3.07
CA ARG A 96 5.33 -22.44 2.69
C ARG A 96 5.16 -22.57 1.18
N ASN A 97 5.92 -21.80 0.39
CA ASN A 97 5.86 -21.85 -1.06
C ASN A 97 6.23 -23.25 -1.60
N PRO A 98 5.63 -23.69 -2.71
CA PRO A 98 5.87 -25.01 -3.29
C PRO A 98 7.30 -25.19 -3.83
N GLN A 99 8.04 -24.11 -4.06
CA GLN A 99 9.41 -24.12 -4.57
C GLN A 99 10.46 -24.32 -3.45
N LEU A 100 10.03 -24.43 -2.19
CA LEU A 100 10.89 -24.55 -1.00
C LEU A 100 11.94 -23.43 -0.89
N LEU A 101 11.66 -22.27 -1.48
CA LEU A 101 12.49 -21.09 -1.32
C LEU A 101 12.35 -20.54 0.10
N ARG A 102 13.46 -20.07 0.67
CA ARG A 102 13.43 -19.44 2.00
C ARG A 102 13.39 -17.93 1.85
N TYR A 103 12.44 -17.29 2.52
CA TYR A 103 12.27 -15.84 2.58
C TYR A 103 12.57 -15.31 3.97
N GLN A 104 13.44 -14.31 4.01
CA GLN A 104 13.84 -13.65 5.25
C GLN A 104 13.46 -12.17 5.22
N ARG A 105 12.89 -11.68 6.32
CA ARG A 105 12.69 -10.25 6.54
C ARG A 105 14.06 -9.59 6.73
N LYS A 106 14.42 -8.65 5.86
CA LYS A 106 15.65 -7.86 5.98
C LYS A 106 15.52 -6.89 7.17
N GLU A 107 16.58 -6.78 7.96
CA GLU A 107 16.68 -5.73 8.97
C GLU A 107 16.94 -4.37 8.30
N LEU A 108 16.12 -3.37 8.61
CA LEU A 108 16.21 -2.03 8.05
C LEU A 108 17.15 -1.16 8.90
N ARG A 109 18.44 -1.50 8.85
CA ARG A 109 19.53 -0.85 9.61
C ARG A 109 20.43 -0.03 8.69
N ASN A 110 21.18 0.90 9.30
CA ASN A 110 22.14 1.78 8.63
C ASN A 110 23.60 1.46 9.01
N ASP A 111 23.84 0.29 9.61
CA ASP A 111 25.13 -0.18 10.11
C ASP A 111 26.16 -0.45 9.01
N LYS A 112 25.71 -0.79 7.80
CA LYS A 112 26.56 -1.10 6.64
C LYS A 112 26.84 0.09 5.71
N VAL A 113 26.58 1.31 6.19
CA VAL A 113 26.68 2.53 5.37
C VAL A 113 28.00 3.24 5.63
N VAL A 114 28.70 3.63 4.54
CA VAL A 114 30.00 4.33 4.58
C VAL A 114 29.96 5.64 5.38
N LEU A 115 28.80 6.28 5.45
CA LEU A 115 28.55 7.49 6.25
C LEU A 115 27.41 7.23 7.24
N PRO A 116 27.72 6.74 8.46
CA PRO A 116 26.71 6.51 9.48
C PRO A 116 26.08 7.82 9.92
N ASN A 117 24.76 7.80 10.13
CA ASN A 117 24.07 8.92 10.76
C ASN A 117 24.51 9.01 12.23
N LYS A 118 25.41 9.95 12.55
CA LYS A 118 26.06 10.08 13.87
C LYS A 118 25.09 10.28 15.05
N GLN A 119 23.81 10.54 14.78
CA GLN A 119 22.80 10.84 15.80
C GLN A 119 21.97 9.62 16.24
N ALA A 120 22.04 8.50 15.51
CA ALA A 120 21.28 7.29 15.85
C ALA A 120 22.21 6.18 16.38
N PRO A 121 21.74 5.36 17.34
CA PRO A 121 22.46 4.15 17.75
C PRO A 121 22.79 3.26 16.55
N THR A 122 23.93 2.57 16.61
CA THR A 122 24.43 1.73 15.50
C THR A 122 23.55 0.52 15.21
N ASP A 123 22.75 0.07 16.19
CA ASP A 123 21.80 -1.05 16.11
C ASP A 123 20.36 -0.63 15.80
N ALA A 124 20.11 0.67 15.60
CA ALA A 124 18.79 1.23 15.37
C ALA A 124 18.15 0.68 14.09
N VAL A 125 16.91 0.20 14.21
CA VAL A 125 16.06 -0.26 13.12
C VAL A 125 15.07 0.84 12.75
N PHE A 126 14.99 1.16 11.46
CA PHE A 126 14.16 2.24 10.92
C PHE A 126 13.00 1.68 10.11
N ASP A 127 12.21 0.78 10.70
CA ASP A 127 11.14 0.07 10.02
C ASP A 127 9.74 0.66 10.27
N ALA A 128 9.57 1.52 11.27
CA ALA A 128 8.26 2.06 11.63
C ALA A 128 8.28 3.42 12.33
N VAL A 129 7.35 4.30 11.95
CA VAL A 129 6.95 5.48 12.72
C VAL A 129 5.87 5.05 13.72
N ARG A 130 6.15 5.22 15.02
CA ARG A 130 5.23 4.82 16.11
C ARG A 130 4.66 6.03 16.85
N GLY A 131 3.44 5.89 17.35
CA GLY A 131 2.83 6.88 18.24
C GLY A 131 1.38 6.56 18.64
N ARG A 132 0.87 7.31 19.62
CA ARG A 132 -0.52 7.23 20.09
C ARG A 132 -1.39 8.12 19.20
N GLY A 133 -2.43 7.56 18.57
CA GLY A 133 -3.34 8.31 17.70
C GLY A 133 -4.43 9.05 18.49
N ASP A 134 -5.34 9.73 17.77
CA ASP A 134 -6.53 10.36 18.35
C ASP A 134 -7.39 9.32 19.10
N GLY A 135 -7.71 9.60 20.37
CA GLY A 135 -8.45 8.69 21.25
C GLY A 135 -7.53 7.81 22.12
N ALA A 136 -6.74 8.46 22.98
CA ALA A 136 -5.63 7.94 23.80
C ALA A 136 -5.88 6.73 24.75
N PHE A 137 -6.94 5.94 24.52
CA PHE A 137 -7.29 4.73 25.27
C PHE A 137 -6.91 3.41 24.57
N MET A 138 -6.56 3.41 23.27
CA MET A 138 -6.24 2.18 22.52
C MET A 138 -4.81 2.19 21.94
N GLY A 139 -3.83 1.71 22.73
CA GLY A 139 -2.52 1.25 22.27
C GLY A 139 -1.61 2.24 21.50
N THR A 140 -0.38 1.81 21.22
CA THR A 140 0.53 2.51 20.29
C THR A 140 0.29 1.97 18.89
N LYS A 141 0.06 2.85 17.90
CA LYS A 141 -0.08 2.48 16.48
C LYS A 141 1.26 2.71 15.75
N PHE A 142 1.41 2.10 14.58
CA PHE A 142 2.54 2.37 13.70
C PHE A 142 2.19 2.46 12.21
N THR A 143 3.03 3.20 11.49
CA THR A 143 3.14 3.15 10.03
C THR A 143 4.53 2.62 9.72
N GLY A 144 4.63 1.47 9.06
CA GLY A 144 5.89 0.75 8.92
C GLY A 144 6.04 0.04 7.59
N MET A 145 7.20 -0.57 7.37
CA MET A 145 7.50 -1.30 6.14
C MET A 145 8.35 -2.53 6.45
N ALA A 146 8.06 -3.63 5.76
CA ALA A 146 8.87 -4.84 5.77
C ALA A 146 9.32 -5.19 4.35
N VAL A 147 10.57 -5.64 4.23
CA VAL A 147 11.15 -6.18 3.00
C VAL A 147 11.51 -7.64 3.24
N PHE A 148 10.86 -8.55 2.54
CA PHE A 148 11.19 -9.98 2.54
C PHE A 148 11.97 -10.31 1.27
N CYS A 149 13.06 -11.04 1.42
CA CYS A 149 13.97 -11.37 0.34
C CYS A 149 14.17 -12.87 0.31
N GLY A 150 14.02 -13.47 -0.88
CA GLY A 150 14.37 -14.87 -1.09
C GLY A 150 15.87 -15.07 -0.98
N ASP A 151 16.29 -16.12 -0.28
CA ASP A 151 17.70 -16.45 -0.05
C ASP A 151 18.46 -16.66 -1.38
N HIS A 152 17.76 -17.07 -2.44
CA HIS A 152 18.31 -17.27 -3.79
C HIS A 152 18.76 -15.97 -4.49
N VAL A 153 18.24 -14.81 -4.09
CA VAL A 153 18.66 -13.48 -4.61
C VAL A 153 19.32 -12.62 -3.54
N ALA A 154 19.54 -13.15 -2.34
CA ALA A 154 19.99 -12.34 -1.21
C ALA A 154 21.36 -11.68 -1.41
N ALA A 155 22.24 -12.29 -2.21
CA ALA A 155 23.55 -11.75 -2.59
C ALA A 155 23.45 -10.52 -3.52
N ASP A 156 22.37 -10.45 -4.31
CA ASP A 156 22.13 -9.35 -5.26
C ASP A 156 21.35 -8.18 -4.63
N VAL A 157 20.85 -8.34 -3.40
CA VAL A 157 19.99 -7.36 -2.74
C VAL A 157 20.59 -6.88 -1.42
N GLN A 158 21.03 -5.63 -1.42
CA GLN A 158 21.60 -4.95 -0.27
C GLN A 158 20.69 -3.80 0.19
N VAL A 159 20.40 -3.74 1.49
CA VAL A 159 19.83 -2.54 2.11
C VAL A 159 20.94 -1.49 2.19
N LEU A 160 20.78 -0.41 1.43
CA LEU A 160 21.71 0.73 1.44
C LEU A 160 21.39 1.68 2.58
N ARG A 161 20.10 1.93 2.84
CA ARG A 161 19.69 2.80 3.93
C ARG A 161 18.22 2.62 4.27
N ALA A 162 17.87 2.94 5.51
CA ALA A 162 16.50 3.07 5.96
C ALA A 162 16.34 4.33 6.82
N GLY A 163 15.14 4.89 6.84
CA GLY A 163 14.87 6.09 7.62
C GLY A 163 13.39 6.39 7.75
N LEU A 164 13.08 7.23 8.71
CA LEU A 164 11.72 7.56 9.11
C LEU A 164 11.56 9.07 9.24
N HIS A 165 10.36 9.55 8.94
CA HIS A 165 9.99 10.93 9.17
C HIS A 165 8.59 10.99 9.77
N LYS A 166 8.49 11.57 10.97
CA LYS A 166 7.23 11.77 11.68
C LYS A 166 6.81 13.23 11.55
N PHE A 167 5.56 13.48 11.15
CA PHE A 167 5.09 14.84 10.84
C PHE A 167 4.99 15.75 12.08
N ASN A 168 4.36 15.25 13.14
CA ASN A 168 4.30 15.93 14.44
C ASN A 168 4.23 14.86 15.55
N ILE A 169 4.82 15.16 16.71
CA ILE A 169 4.75 14.33 17.92
C ILE A 169 3.30 13.96 18.25
N ALA A 170 2.37 14.91 18.07
CA ALA A 170 0.94 14.73 18.31
C ALA A 170 0.20 13.96 17.21
N SER A 171 0.77 13.77 16.01
CA SER A 171 0.10 13.08 14.90
C SER A 171 0.12 11.55 15.01
N GLY A 172 0.47 11.00 16.17
CA GLY A 172 0.50 9.57 16.42
C GLY A 172 1.44 8.80 15.50
N SER A 173 0.88 7.93 14.67
CA SER A 173 1.61 7.09 13.70
C SER A 173 1.70 7.69 12.30
N LYS A 174 1.26 8.94 12.07
CA LYS A 174 1.37 9.59 10.75
C LYS A 174 2.80 10.02 10.44
N GLY A 175 3.24 9.71 9.23
CA GLY A 175 4.61 9.92 8.79
C GLY A 175 4.94 9.07 7.57
N GLY A 176 6.22 8.89 7.31
CA GLY A 176 6.71 7.99 6.28
C GLY A 176 7.96 7.22 6.69
N VAL A 177 8.13 6.05 6.11
CA VAL A 177 9.30 5.19 6.20
C VAL A 177 9.85 5.03 4.80
N ALA A 178 11.17 5.17 4.63
CA ALA A 178 11.85 4.92 3.37
C ALA A 178 12.95 3.88 3.53
N VAL A 179 13.13 3.06 2.49
CA VAL A 179 14.22 2.10 2.37
C VAL A 179 14.84 2.23 0.98
N ALA A 180 16.14 2.45 0.94
CA ALA A 180 16.95 2.39 -0.26
C ALA A 180 17.60 1.00 -0.37
N LEU A 181 17.39 0.33 -1.49
CA LEU A 181 17.98 -0.95 -1.85
C LEU A 181 18.95 -0.75 -3.02
N LYS A 182 20.06 -1.49 -2.99
CA LYS A 182 20.84 -1.81 -4.19
C LYS A 182 20.42 -3.20 -4.65
N ILE A 183 19.92 -3.28 -5.86
CA ILE A 183 19.50 -4.51 -6.51
C ILE A 183 20.39 -4.66 -7.74
N LYS A 184 21.37 -5.58 -7.67
CA LYS A 184 22.45 -5.71 -8.65
C LYS A 184 23.17 -4.38 -8.89
N HIS A 185 22.95 -3.76 -10.04
CA HIS A 185 23.56 -2.50 -10.45
C HIS A 185 22.64 -1.29 -10.33
N SER A 186 21.37 -1.50 -9.96
CA SER A 186 20.36 -0.45 -9.85
C SER A 186 20.07 -0.11 -8.39
N THR A 187 19.61 1.13 -8.16
CA THR A 187 19.17 1.58 -6.84
C THR A 187 17.67 1.85 -6.86
N LEU A 188 16.97 1.31 -5.87
CA LEU A 188 15.52 1.43 -5.71
C LEU A 188 15.23 2.05 -4.34
N CYS A 189 14.46 3.13 -4.30
CA CYS A 189 13.93 3.68 -3.07
C CYS A 189 12.44 3.39 -2.94
N LEU A 190 12.04 2.78 -1.83
CA LEU A 190 10.67 2.46 -1.48
C LEU A 190 10.23 3.36 -0.33
N ILE A 191 9.08 4.01 -0.46
CA ILE A 191 8.50 4.89 0.55
C ILE A 191 7.13 4.34 0.91
N ASN A 192 6.88 4.11 2.20
CA ASN A 192 5.54 3.91 2.74
C ASN A 192 5.13 5.13 3.56
N CYS A 193 3.92 5.66 3.40
CA CYS A 193 3.42 6.75 4.24
C CYS A 193 1.97 6.62 4.68
N HIS A 194 1.62 7.44 5.68
CA HIS A 194 0.25 7.66 6.13
C HIS A 194 0.03 9.17 6.27
N LEU A 195 -0.70 9.75 5.30
CA LEU A 195 -0.85 11.19 5.16
C LEU A 195 -2.09 11.74 5.89
N ASP A 196 -2.30 13.06 5.82
CA ASP A 196 -3.46 13.70 6.42
C ASP A 196 -4.78 13.38 5.72
N ALA A 197 -5.80 13.08 6.51
CA ALA A 197 -7.09 12.60 6.05
C ALA A 197 -8.08 13.72 5.72
N ARG A 198 -7.83 14.95 6.20
CA ARG A 198 -8.82 16.03 6.24
C ARG A 198 -8.39 17.27 5.48
N ASN A 199 -7.12 17.63 5.53
CA ASN A 199 -6.62 18.87 4.99
C ASN A 199 -5.71 18.62 3.78
N ASP A 200 -6.23 18.94 2.59
CA ASP A 200 -5.54 18.71 1.32
C ASP A 200 -4.26 19.55 1.18
N THR A 201 -4.24 20.79 1.69
CA THR A 201 -3.03 21.62 1.70
C THR A 201 -1.95 21.01 2.60
N TYR A 202 -2.33 20.61 3.81
CA TYR A 202 -1.40 19.98 4.74
C TYR A 202 -0.90 18.63 4.20
N ARG A 203 -1.74 17.84 3.53
CA ARG A 203 -1.34 16.61 2.85
C ARG A 203 -0.28 16.86 1.76
N ARG A 204 -0.45 17.91 0.95
CA ARG A 204 0.55 18.31 -0.06
C ARG A 204 1.87 18.71 0.57
N ASP A 205 1.83 19.47 1.66
CA ASP A 205 3.03 19.85 2.42
C ASP A 205 3.73 18.62 3.01
N GLN A 206 2.97 17.65 3.53
CA GLN A 206 3.48 16.38 4.03
C GLN A 206 4.21 15.58 2.94
N ILE A 207 3.69 15.53 1.71
CA ILE A 207 4.36 14.85 0.58
C ILE A 207 5.70 15.52 0.28
N ARG A 208 5.72 16.86 0.18
CA ARG A 208 6.96 17.63 -0.05
C ARG A 208 7.97 17.41 1.08
N LEU A 209 7.50 17.44 2.33
CA LEU A 209 8.32 17.24 3.51
C LEU A 209 8.94 15.83 3.56
N LEU A 210 8.17 14.80 3.22
CA LEU A 210 8.69 13.44 3.09
C LEU A 210 9.76 13.36 1.98
N ASN A 211 9.52 13.95 0.80
CA ASN A 211 10.47 13.95 -0.31
C ASN A 211 11.83 14.54 0.09
N THR A 212 11.81 15.69 0.76
CA THR A 212 13.02 16.40 1.16
C THR A 212 13.69 15.79 2.38
N ASN A 213 12.95 15.50 3.46
CA ASN A 213 13.56 15.05 4.69
C ASN A 213 14.04 13.60 4.62
N LEU A 214 13.27 12.71 3.98
CA LEU A 214 13.75 11.36 3.74
C LEU A 214 14.86 11.36 2.68
N GLY A 215 14.83 12.27 1.69
CA GLY A 215 15.92 12.45 0.72
C GLY A 215 17.27 12.74 1.39
N LYS A 216 17.27 13.69 2.33
CA LYS A 216 18.44 14.02 3.16
C LYS A 216 18.98 12.84 3.95
N VAL A 217 18.10 11.97 4.42
CA VAL A 217 18.50 10.78 5.18
C VAL A 217 18.99 9.70 4.24
N MET A 218 18.29 9.43 3.12
CA MET A 218 18.45 8.25 2.27
C MET A 218 19.76 8.25 1.46
N GLY A 219 20.26 9.41 1.04
CA GLY A 219 21.52 9.49 0.30
C GLY A 219 22.25 10.80 0.54
N HIS A 220 22.34 11.65 -0.47
CA HIS A 220 23.09 12.89 -0.40
C HIS A 220 22.22 14.03 0.19
N PRO A 221 22.71 14.80 1.18
CA PRO A 221 21.90 15.77 1.95
C PRO A 221 21.34 16.96 1.15
N TYR A 222 21.76 17.13 -0.11
CA TYR A 222 21.28 18.19 -1.00
C TYR A 222 20.32 17.69 -2.09
N PHE A 223 20.02 16.40 -2.12
CA PHE A 223 19.12 15.81 -3.10
C PHE A 223 17.89 15.25 -2.41
N ASP A 224 16.74 15.50 -3.04
CA ASP A 224 15.47 14.88 -2.64
C ASP A 224 15.47 13.39 -3.04
N LEU A 225 14.49 12.61 -2.56
CA LEU A 225 14.36 11.19 -2.93
C LEU A 225 14.31 10.99 -4.44
N THR A 226 13.58 11.85 -5.15
CA THR A 226 13.33 11.75 -6.60
C THR A 226 14.49 12.14 -7.49
N GLN A 227 15.70 12.34 -6.95
CA GLN A 227 16.86 12.82 -7.72
C GLN A 227 18.11 11.95 -7.59
N GLN A 228 18.07 10.90 -6.76
CA GLN A 228 19.28 10.18 -6.35
C GLN A 228 19.18 8.65 -6.42
N PHE A 229 18.06 8.11 -6.92
CA PHE A 229 17.85 6.68 -7.11
C PHE A 229 17.44 6.40 -8.56
N HIS A 230 17.80 5.24 -9.11
CA HIS A 230 17.35 4.86 -10.46
C HIS A 230 15.83 4.66 -10.51
N HIS A 231 15.29 4.08 -9.44
CA HIS A 231 13.85 3.83 -9.29
C HIS A 231 13.36 4.37 -7.94
N VAL A 232 12.18 4.97 -7.94
CA VAL A 232 11.48 5.41 -6.72
C VAL A 232 10.06 4.89 -6.76
N VAL A 233 9.65 4.18 -5.72
CA VAL A 233 8.29 3.71 -5.52
C VAL A 233 7.73 4.34 -4.25
N TRP A 234 6.63 5.06 -4.40
CA TRP A 234 5.90 5.67 -3.30
C TRP A 234 4.57 4.95 -3.10
N MET A 235 4.34 4.48 -1.88
CA MET A 235 3.11 3.79 -1.52
C MET A 235 2.55 4.22 -0.17
N GLY A 236 1.32 3.82 0.12
CA GLY A 236 0.74 3.95 1.44
C GLY A 236 -0.72 4.38 1.43
N ASP A 237 -1.18 4.80 2.61
CA ASP A 237 -2.47 5.49 2.77
C ASP A 237 -2.26 6.97 2.53
N LEU A 238 -2.39 7.37 1.26
CA LEU A 238 -2.24 8.78 0.87
C LEU A 238 -3.47 9.61 1.25
N ASN A 239 -4.54 8.99 1.75
CA ASN A 239 -5.76 9.64 2.20
C ASN A 239 -6.53 10.52 1.17
N TYR A 240 -6.30 10.38 -0.14
CA TYR A 240 -7.11 11.06 -1.16
C TYR A 240 -8.54 10.52 -1.26
N ARG A 241 -9.49 11.43 -1.48
CA ARG A 241 -10.94 11.14 -1.49
C ARG A 241 -11.52 11.13 -2.88
N ILE A 242 -12.67 10.47 -3.06
CA ILE A 242 -13.49 10.81 -4.21
C ILE A 242 -13.99 12.23 -4.02
N VAL A 243 -13.88 12.99 -5.10
CA VAL A 243 -14.38 14.34 -5.18
C VAL A 243 -15.42 14.43 -6.30
N LYS A 244 -16.22 15.49 -6.29
CA LYS A 244 -17.19 15.83 -7.35
C LYS A 244 -18.33 14.80 -7.55
N MET A 245 -18.44 13.80 -6.67
CA MET A 245 -19.52 12.81 -6.65
C MET A 245 -20.00 12.59 -5.22
N ASP A 246 -21.30 12.34 -5.06
CA ASP A 246 -21.86 11.91 -3.78
C ASP A 246 -21.89 10.37 -3.69
N ALA A 247 -22.30 9.85 -2.54
CA ALA A 247 -22.36 8.40 -2.32
C ALA A 247 -23.33 7.70 -3.27
N THR A 248 -24.42 8.36 -3.67
CA THR A 248 -25.45 7.80 -4.56
C THR A 248 -24.87 7.57 -5.95
N GLU A 249 -24.19 8.57 -6.52
CA GLU A 249 -23.55 8.46 -7.83
C GLU A 249 -22.42 7.42 -7.82
N VAL A 250 -21.63 7.39 -6.75
CA VAL A 250 -20.58 6.39 -6.57
C VAL A 250 -21.17 4.97 -6.56
N CYS A 251 -22.21 4.72 -5.76
CA CYS A 251 -22.85 3.41 -5.71
C CYS A 251 -23.46 3.02 -7.06
N ARG A 252 -24.07 3.98 -7.78
CA ARG A 252 -24.58 3.76 -9.13
C ARG A 252 -23.48 3.31 -10.10
N LEU A 253 -22.35 4.00 -10.13
CA LEU A 253 -21.22 3.63 -10.99
C LEU A 253 -20.63 2.26 -10.63
N LEU A 254 -20.60 1.91 -9.35
CA LEU A 254 -20.16 0.58 -8.89
C LEU A 254 -21.13 -0.52 -9.35
N THR A 255 -22.44 -0.33 -9.19
CA THR A 255 -23.47 -1.29 -9.62
C THR A 255 -23.53 -1.44 -11.14
N GLU A 256 -23.21 -0.39 -11.90
CA GLU A 256 -23.15 -0.41 -13.37
C GLU A 256 -21.82 -0.94 -13.94
N ASP A 257 -20.88 -1.38 -13.10
CA ASP A 257 -19.52 -1.83 -13.49
C ASP A 257 -18.72 -0.74 -14.25
N ARG A 258 -18.96 0.54 -13.90
CA ARG A 258 -18.30 1.73 -14.49
C ARG A 258 -17.19 2.24 -13.58
N ILE A 259 -16.34 1.33 -13.12
CA ILE A 259 -15.27 1.62 -12.16
C ILE A 259 -14.16 2.50 -12.76
N GLU A 260 -13.86 2.36 -14.05
CA GLU A 260 -12.86 3.18 -14.74
C GLU A 260 -13.29 4.66 -14.73
N GLU A 261 -14.56 4.90 -15.04
CA GLU A 261 -15.14 6.25 -15.00
C GLU A 261 -15.14 6.85 -13.59
N LEU A 262 -15.40 6.02 -12.58
CA LEU A 262 -15.31 6.42 -11.18
C LEU A 262 -13.90 6.89 -10.83
N HIS A 263 -12.87 6.18 -11.31
CA HIS A 263 -11.47 6.53 -11.09
C HIS A 263 -11.09 7.81 -11.83
N ASP A 264 -11.42 7.92 -13.11
CA ASP A 264 -11.01 9.05 -13.95
C ASP A 264 -11.64 10.38 -13.52
N ARG A 265 -12.91 10.34 -13.11
CA ARG A 265 -13.67 11.54 -12.75
C ARG A 265 -13.59 11.84 -11.25
N GLY A 266 -13.53 10.80 -10.42
CA GLY A 266 -13.71 10.89 -8.98
C GLY A 266 -12.41 10.99 -8.19
N ASP A 267 -11.29 10.41 -8.67
CA ASP A 267 -10.07 10.30 -7.87
C ASP A 267 -9.43 11.66 -7.56
N GLY A 268 -9.46 12.06 -6.28
CA GLY A 268 -8.90 13.32 -5.80
C GLY A 268 -7.39 13.46 -6.03
N LEU A 269 -6.64 12.35 -6.09
CA LEU A 269 -5.20 12.37 -6.37
C LEU A 269 -4.92 12.98 -7.74
N LEU A 270 -5.78 12.72 -8.74
CA LEU A 270 -5.61 13.25 -10.10
C LEU A 270 -5.64 14.79 -10.14
N ASN A 271 -6.35 15.45 -9.23
CA ASN A 271 -6.37 16.91 -9.17
C ASN A 271 -5.04 17.48 -8.67
N ASP A 272 -4.44 16.86 -7.66
CA ASP A 272 -3.15 17.27 -7.11
C ASP A 272 -2.00 16.94 -8.06
N ARG A 273 -2.10 15.84 -8.80
CA ARG A 273 -1.15 15.49 -9.86
C ARG A 273 -1.10 16.55 -10.97
N LYS A 274 -2.23 17.14 -11.33
CA LYS A 274 -2.29 18.28 -12.27
C LYS A 274 -1.60 19.53 -11.74
N GLN A 275 -1.39 19.63 -10.42
CA GLN A 275 -0.67 20.72 -9.75
C GLN A 275 0.80 20.38 -9.45
N GLY A 276 1.33 19.30 -10.04
CA GLY A 276 2.73 18.89 -9.89
C GLY A 276 3.04 18.00 -8.68
N ILE A 277 2.03 17.59 -7.90
CA ILE A 277 2.24 16.57 -6.85
C ILE A 277 2.53 15.22 -7.53
N PHE A 278 3.58 14.54 -7.08
CA PHE A 278 4.07 13.31 -7.72
C PHE A 278 4.44 13.50 -9.22
N GLU A 279 4.98 14.65 -9.59
CA GLU A 279 5.51 14.87 -10.94
C GLU A 279 6.56 13.80 -11.31
N GLY A 280 6.45 13.28 -12.53
CA GLY A 280 7.29 12.20 -13.06
C GLY A 280 6.96 10.80 -12.54
N PHE A 281 6.05 10.64 -11.57
CA PHE A 281 5.55 9.32 -11.18
C PHE A 281 4.44 8.85 -12.12
N LYS A 282 4.28 7.53 -12.22
CA LYS A 282 3.18 6.84 -12.87
C LYS A 282 2.47 5.98 -11.83
N GLU A 283 1.14 5.95 -11.88
CA GLU A 283 0.36 4.94 -11.16
C GLU A 283 0.22 3.73 -12.09
N PRO A 284 0.30 2.49 -11.60
CA PRO A 284 -0.03 1.31 -12.41
C PRO A 284 -1.47 1.38 -12.92
N ASP A 285 -1.72 0.76 -14.09
CA ASP A 285 -3.07 0.61 -14.60
C ASP A 285 -3.92 -0.18 -13.58
N LYS A 286 -5.09 0.38 -13.26
CA LYS A 286 -6.00 -0.20 -12.28
C LYS A 286 -6.71 -1.39 -12.93
N PHE A 287 -6.82 -2.50 -12.20
CA PHE A 287 -7.63 -3.62 -12.65
C PHE A 287 -9.10 -3.20 -12.79
N HIS A 288 -9.82 -3.80 -13.73
CA HIS A 288 -11.26 -3.56 -13.97
C HIS A 288 -12.16 -3.93 -12.77
N ASN A 289 -11.61 -4.55 -11.73
CA ASN A 289 -12.30 -4.88 -10.48
C ASN A 289 -11.63 -4.24 -9.26
N PHE A 290 -10.76 -3.25 -9.47
CA PHE A 290 -10.12 -2.51 -8.40
C PHE A 290 -11.10 -1.50 -7.81
N TYR A 291 -11.93 -1.99 -6.89
CA TYR A 291 -12.90 -1.17 -6.19
C TYR A 291 -12.24 -0.35 -5.06
N PRO A 292 -12.85 0.80 -4.71
CA PRO A 292 -12.54 1.56 -3.50
C PRO A 292 -12.18 0.71 -2.29
N THR A 293 -11.08 1.08 -1.63
CA THR A 293 -10.56 0.34 -0.48
C THR A 293 -11.17 0.81 0.84
N TYR A 294 -11.73 2.03 0.89
CA TYR A 294 -12.29 2.69 2.08
C TYR A 294 -13.71 3.26 1.86
N LYS A 295 -14.61 3.33 2.84
CA LYS A 295 -14.59 2.70 4.18
C LYS A 295 -15.58 1.56 4.21
N LYS A 296 -15.07 0.34 4.33
CA LYS A 296 -15.91 -0.86 4.28
C LYS A 296 -16.51 -1.18 5.65
N PHE A 297 -17.64 -1.88 5.69
CA PHE A 297 -18.10 -2.52 6.91
C PHE A 297 -17.10 -3.62 7.32
N PRO A 298 -16.65 -3.65 8.58
CA PRO A 298 -15.82 -4.75 9.10
C PRO A 298 -16.67 -6.03 9.18
N LEU A 299 -16.02 -7.19 9.07
CA LEU A 299 -16.65 -8.51 9.26
C LEU A 299 -17.90 -8.77 8.39
N ARG A 300 -17.99 -8.15 7.22
CA ARG A 300 -19.17 -8.17 6.32
C ARG A 300 -19.42 -9.48 5.56
N GLY A 301 -18.58 -10.51 5.76
CA GLY A 301 -18.70 -11.79 5.05
C GLY A 301 -18.50 -11.69 3.54
N HIS A 302 -19.00 -12.70 2.82
CA HIS A 302 -19.00 -12.76 1.36
C HIS A 302 -19.95 -11.71 0.76
N VAL A 303 -19.56 -11.11 -0.36
CA VAL A 303 -20.36 -10.09 -1.06
C VAL A 303 -20.95 -10.72 -2.31
N ASP A 304 -22.28 -10.76 -2.36
CA ASP A 304 -23.03 -11.07 -3.57
C ASP A 304 -23.06 -9.82 -4.46
N MET A 305 -22.27 -9.82 -5.53
CA MET A 305 -22.15 -8.70 -6.48
C MET A 305 -23.33 -8.64 -7.46
N ASP A 306 -24.19 -9.67 -7.52
CA ASP A 306 -25.39 -9.68 -8.35
C ASP A 306 -26.55 -8.90 -7.69
N ASP A 307 -26.50 -8.67 -6.37
CA ASP A 307 -27.43 -7.79 -5.67
C ASP A 307 -27.15 -6.32 -6.04
N PRO A 308 -28.10 -5.57 -6.63
CA PRO A 308 -27.89 -4.17 -6.99
C PRO A 308 -27.52 -3.25 -5.82
N ARG A 309 -27.76 -3.70 -4.58
CA ARG A 309 -27.44 -3.00 -3.32
C ARG A 309 -26.12 -3.46 -2.71
N TRP A 310 -25.31 -4.24 -3.44
CA TRP A 310 -24.02 -4.70 -2.94
C TRP A 310 -23.11 -3.55 -2.49
N PRO A 311 -23.06 -2.37 -3.16
CA PRO A 311 -22.18 -1.29 -2.71
C PRO A 311 -22.57 -0.81 -1.30
N GLU A 312 -23.85 -0.60 -1.03
CA GLU A 312 -24.33 -0.13 0.28
C GLU A 312 -24.16 -1.16 1.40
N ARG A 313 -24.05 -2.45 1.05
CA ARG A 313 -23.71 -3.52 2.01
C ARG A 313 -22.21 -3.60 2.29
N VAL A 314 -21.39 -3.19 1.33
CA VAL A 314 -19.93 -3.19 1.47
C VAL A 314 -19.44 -1.92 2.15
N TYR A 315 -20.04 -0.78 1.83
CA TYR A 315 -19.53 0.55 2.11
C TYR A 315 -20.45 1.31 3.08
N ARG A 316 -19.89 1.94 4.11
CA ARG A 316 -20.63 2.74 5.10
C ARG A 316 -21.11 4.12 4.60
N VAL A 317 -21.98 4.18 3.59
CA VAL A 317 -22.38 5.41 2.86
C VAL A 317 -22.87 6.61 3.70
N LEU A 318 -23.37 6.38 4.92
CA LEU A 318 -23.77 7.43 5.85
C LEU A 318 -22.61 7.82 6.78
N TYR A 319 -21.77 8.78 6.36
CA TYR A 319 -20.65 9.30 7.15
C TYR A 319 -20.57 10.83 7.08
N LYS A 320 -20.15 11.47 8.18
CA LYS A 320 -20.20 12.95 8.37
C LYS A 320 -19.16 13.73 7.54
N GLU A 321 -18.19 13.03 6.97
CA GLU A 321 -17.17 13.54 6.03
C GLU A 321 -17.33 12.77 4.69
N PRO A 322 -16.82 13.27 3.53
CA PRO A 322 -16.87 12.53 2.28
C PRO A 322 -16.43 11.08 2.49
N PHE A 323 -17.40 10.20 2.37
CA PHE A 323 -17.38 8.84 2.89
C PHE A 323 -16.37 7.93 2.16
N TYR A 324 -15.82 8.41 1.05
CA TYR A 324 -15.09 7.62 0.10
C TYR A 324 -13.65 8.11 -0.02
N LYS A 325 -12.67 7.23 0.25
CA LYS A 325 -11.33 7.42 -0.33
C LYS A 325 -11.37 6.90 -1.75
N GLY A 326 -10.93 7.71 -2.72
CA GLY A 326 -10.34 7.20 -3.97
C GLY A 326 -9.44 6.02 -3.63
N ASN A 327 -9.14 5.09 -4.51
CA ASN A 327 -8.07 4.06 -4.47
C ASN A 327 -6.85 4.17 -3.50
N VAL A 328 -7.02 4.49 -2.23
CA VAL A 328 -6.05 5.34 -1.53
C VAL A 328 -5.92 4.99 -0.04
N ASP A 329 -6.47 3.86 0.41
CA ASP A 329 -5.80 3.18 1.54
C ASP A 329 -4.52 2.47 1.08
N GLY A 330 -4.35 2.33 -0.23
CA GLY A 330 -3.17 1.72 -0.83
C GLY A 330 -2.91 2.19 -2.24
N THR A 331 -2.31 3.37 -2.39
CA THR A 331 -1.79 3.83 -3.69
C THR A 331 -0.36 3.35 -3.85
N ILE A 332 0.04 2.97 -5.06
CA ILE A 332 1.44 2.72 -5.43
C ILE A 332 1.76 3.59 -6.65
N LEU A 333 2.81 4.39 -6.55
CA LEU A 333 3.31 5.28 -7.58
C LEU A 333 4.75 4.90 -7.86
N TYR A 334 5.15 4.74 -9.12
CA TYR A 334 6.51 4.41 -9.49
C TYR A 334 7.09 5.48 -10.43
N ARG A 335 8.39 5.75 -10.28
CA ARG A 335 9.17 6.64 -11.13
C ARG A 335 10.49 5.97 -11.46
N CYS A 336 10.87 6.03 -12.73
CA CYS A 336 12.23 5.73 -13.20
C CYS A 336 12.91 7.05 -13.53
N ILE A 337 14.17 7.21 -13.11
CA ILE A 337 14.97 8.42 -13.32
C ILE A 337 16.01 8.14 -14.40
#